data_AF-A0A699QQV1-F1
#
_entry.id   AF-A0A699QQV1-F1
#
_cell.length_a   1.000
_cell.length_b   1.000
_cell.length_c   1.000
_cell.angle_alpha   90.00
_cell.angle_beta   90.00
_cell.angle_gamma   90.00
#
_symmetry.space_group_name_H-M   'P 1'
#
loop_
_entity.id
_entity.type
_entity.pdbx_description
1 polymer ?
#
loop_
_entity_poly.entity_id
_entity_poly.type
_entity_poly.pdbx_seq_one_letter_code
_entity_poly.pdbx_strand_id
1 'polypeptide(L)'
;EAEGKSEEKRLENVTIVRDFPEVFLEDFPSLPPTRQVVFQIDLIPGAAPVARAPYQLAPPEMKELSEQLKELSDKGFIRPSSSPWGALVLFVKKKDGSFRSASTIEN
;
A
#
# COMPACT_ATOMS: atom_id res chain seq x y z
N GLU A 1 39.46 -26.47 -17.92
CA GLU A 1 39.02 -25.07 -18.10
C GLU A 1 37.85 -24.85 -17.16
N ALA A 2 37.99 -23.95 -16.20
CA ALA A 2 36.98 -23.69 -15.18
C ALA A 2 36.08 -22.54 -15.67
N GLU A 3 34.89 -22.88 -16.15
CA GLU A 3 33.87 -21.92 -16.55
C GLU A 3 33.21 -21.35 -15.28
N GLY A 4 33.58 -20.12 -14.94
CA GLY A 4 33.05 -19.39 -13.79
C GLY A 4 31.57 -19.11 -13.97
N LYS A 5 30.73 -19.90 -13.29
CA LYS A 5 29.33 -19.54 -13.04
C LYS A 5 29.32 -18.23 -12.28
N SER A 6 28.83 -17.16 -12.89
CA SER A 6 28.51 -15.93 -12.18
C SER A 6 27.44 -16.29 -11.15
N GLU A 7 27.84 -16.36 -9.88
CA GLU A 7 26.94 -16.32 -8.73
C GLU A 7 26.05 -15.08 -8.89
N GLU A 8 24.85 -15.32 -9.42
CA GLU A 8 23.76 -14.37 -9.43
C GLU A 8 23.60 -13.91 -7.97
N LYS A 9 23.85 -12.62 -7.72
CA LYS A 9 23.87 -12.05 -6.36
C LYS A 9 22.45 -12.06 -5.80
N ARG A 10 22.02 -13.22 -5.32
CA ARG A 10 20.80 -13.41 -4.56
C ARG A 10 20.81 -12.51 -3.33
N LEU A 11 19.71 -11.82 -3.05
CA LEU A 11 19.60 -10.90 -1.91
C LEU A 11 19.83 -11.66 -0.59
N GLU A 12 19.46 -12.94 -0.57
CA GLU A 12 19.69 -13.89 0.50
C GLU A 12 21.18 -14.11 0.82
N ASN A 13 22.11 -13.73 -0.06
CA ASN A 13 23.56 -13.83 0.20
C ASN A 13 24.12 -12.59 0.93
N VAL A 14 23.33 -11.53 1.08
CA VAL A 14 23.73 -10.32 1.80
C VAL A 14 23.62 -10.58 3.30
N THR A 15 24.74 -10.45 4.02
CA THR A 15 24.83 -10.73 5.47
C THR A 15 23.73 -10.04 6.27
N ILE A 16 23.46 -8.77 6.00
CA ILE A 16 22.43 -7.98 6.70
C ILE A 16 21.01 -8.53 6.47
N VAL A 17 20.70 -9.03 5.26
CA VAL A 17 19.37 -9.59 4.95
C VAL A 17 19.17 -10.91 5.69
N ARG A 18 20.23 -11.73 5.79
CA ARG A 18 20.21 -13.00 6.53
C ARG A 18 20.11 -12.80 8.04
N ASP A 19 20.76 -11.78 8.56
CA ASP A 19 20.80 -11.51 10.00
C ASP A 19 19.49 -10.90 10.53
N PHE A 20 18.69 -10.27 9.65
CA PHE A 20 17.44 -9.60 10.01
C PHE A 20 16.26 -10.02 9.12
N PRO A 21 15.89 -11.32 9.07
CA PRO A 21 14.85 -11.81 8.18
C PRO A 21 13.46 -11.22 8.50
N GLU A 22 13.22 -10.87 9.77
CA GLU A 22 11.98 -10.20 10.21
C GLU A 22 11.81 -8.76 9.72
N VAL A 23 12.90 -8.09 9.33
CA VAL A 23 12.88 -6.70 8.85
C VAL A 23 12.70 -6.65 7.33
N PHE A 24 13.23 -7.65 6.63
CA PHE A 24 13.21 -7.76 5.16
C PHE A 24 12.20 -8.81 4.68
N LEU A 25 10.98 -8.79 5.23
CA LEU A 25 9.89 -9.63 4.76
C LEU A 25 9.45 -9.21 3.35
N GLU A 26 9.12 -10.20 2.51
CA GLU A 26 8.51 -9.94 1.20
C GLU A 26 7.14 -9.28 1.32
N ASP A 27 6.40 -9.61 2.39
CA ASP A 27 5.08 -9.06 2.70
C ASP A 27 4.96 -8.67 4.18
N PHE A 28 4.27 -7.55 4.44
CA PHE A 28 3.98 -7.12 5.81
C PHE A 28 2.75 -7.85 6.38
N PRO A 29 2.89 -8.57 7.50
CA PRO A 29 1.82 -9.43 8.02
C PRO A 29 0.68 -8.66 8.68
N SER A 30 0.94 -7.47 9.25
CA SER A 30 -0.06 -6.66 9.95
C SER A 30 0.46 -5.26 10.30
N LEU A 31 -0.40 -4.45 10.94
CA LEU A 31 0.00 -3.18 11.53
C LEU A 31 1.13 -3.34 12.56
N PRO A 32 2.05 -2.36 12.65
CA PRO A 32 3.06 -2.38 13.69
C PRO A 32 2.43 -2.34 15.10
N PRO A 33 3.13 -2.85 16.13
CA PRO A 33 2.67 -2.76 17.50
C PRO A 33 2.32 -1.31 17.89
N THR A 34 1.36 -1.16 18.79
CA THR A 34 0.95 0.17 19.29
C THR A 34 2.17 0.91 19.82
N ARG A 35 2.46 2.08 19.25
CA ARG A 35 3.54 2.97 19.68
C ARG A 35 2.97 4.06 20.57
N GLN A 36 3.80 4.65 21.43
CA GLN A 36 3.41 5.81 22.24
C GLN A 36 3.11 7.04 21.39
N VAL A 37 3.71 7.12 20.19
CA VAL A 37 3.50 8.20 19.24
C VAL A 37 2.38 7.82 18.29
N VAL A 38 1.31 8.62 18.27
CA VAL A 38 0.22 8.53 17.31
C VAL A 38 0.43 9.60 16.24
N PHE A 39 0.26 9.24 14.97
CA PHE A 39 0.25 10.21 13.89
C PHE A 39 -1.05 11.01 13.90
N GLN A 40 -0.96 12.32 14.09
CA GLN A 40 -2.09 13.24 14.04
C GLN A 40 -1.94 14.16 12.82
N ILE A 41 -3.05 14.38 12.11
CA ILE A 41 -3.12 15.33 11.00
C ILE A 41 -3.89 16.55 11.50
N ASP A 42 -3.18 17.64 11.74
CA ASP A 42 -3.80 18.90 12.17
C ASP A 42 -4.40 19.62 10.96
N LEU A 43 -5.66 20.02 11.09
CA LEU A 43 -6.37 20.78 10.06
C LEU A 43 -6.17 22.28 10.29
N ILE A 44 -6.04 23.03 9.20
CA ILE A 44 -6.11 24.49 9.27
C ILE A 44 -7.50 24.93 9.75
N PRO A 45 -7.63 25.98 10.60
CA PRO A 45 -8.92 26.47 11.05
C PRO A 45 -9.82 26.84 9.86
N GLY A 46 -11.06 26.33 9.86
CA GLY A 46 -12.02 26.55 8.77
C GLY A 46 -11.93 25.55 7.61
N ALA A 47 -11.05 24.55 7.66
CA ALA A 47 -11.04 23.46 6.68
C ALA A 47 -12.37 22.69 6.70
N ALA A 48 -13.09 22.73 5.58
CA ALA A 48 -14.33 22.00 5.39
C ALA A 48 -14.04 20.61 4.80
N PRO A 49 -14.80 19.56 5.19
CA PRO A 49 -14.70 18.26 4.55
C PRO A 49 -15.01 18.32 3.06
N VAL A 50 -14.19 17.63 2.26
CA VAL A 50 -14.44 17.43 0.84
C VAL A 50 -14.70 15.95 0.60
N ALA A 51 -15.82 15.65 -0.06
CA ALA A 51 -16.15 14.32 -0.56
C ALA A 51 -16.73 14.46 -1.96
N ARG A 52 -16.07 13.86 -2.94
CA ARG A 52 -16.54 13.79 -4.33
C ARG A 52 -17.02 12.37 -4.63
N ALA A 53 -17.95 12.24 -5.56
CA ALA A 53 -18.38 10.93 -6.03
C ALA A 53 -17.18 10.18 -6.67
N PRO A 54 -17.00 8.88 -6.42
CA PRO A 54 -15.96 8.10 -7.07
C PRO A 54 -16.06 8.17 -8.59
N TYR A 55 -14.92 8.12 -9.28
CA TYR A 55 -14.93 7.95 -10.73
C TYR A 55 -15.51 6.60 -11.13
N GLN A 56 -16.03 6.55 -12.37
CA GLN A 56 -16.43 5.27 -12.96
C GLN A 56 -15.18 4.43 -13.23
N LEU A 57 -15.13 3.27 -12.60
CA LEU A 57 -14.06 2.28 -12.81
C LEU A 57 -14.54 1.21 -13.78
N ALA A 58 -13.64 0.76 -14.66
CA ALA A 58 -13.93 -0.36 -15.54
C ALA A 58 -14.10 -1.66 -14.73
N PRO A 59 -14.79 -2.69 -15.24
CA PRO A 59 -14.94 -3.97 -14.53
C PRO A 59 -13.64 -4.58 -13.97
N PRO A 60 -12.49 -4.60 -14.68
CA PRO A 60 -11.25 -5.12 -14.11
C PRO A 60 -10.71 -4.27 -12.95
N GLU A 61 -10.86 -2.95 -13.02
CA GLU A 61 -10.42 -2.03 -11.95
C GLU A 61 -11.30 -2.16 -10.71
N MET A 62 -12.61 -2.36 -10.88
CA MET A 62 -13.54 -2.64 -9.77
C MET A 62 -13.18 -3.94 -9.06
N LYS A 63 -12.83 -4.98 -9.81
CA LYS A 63 -12.40 -6.27 -9.26
C LYS A 63 -11.10 -6.09 -8.45
N GLU A 64 -10.10 -5.44 -9.05
CA GLU A 64 -8.83 -5.15 -8.37
C GLU A 64 -9.04 -4.34 -7.09
N LEU A 65 -9.89 -3.29 -7.13
CA LEU A 65 -10.16 -2.46 -5.97
C LEU A 65 -10.76 -3.28 -4.82
N SER A 66 -11.71 -4.15 -5.13
CA SER A 66 -12.33 -5.03 -4.14
C SER A 66 -11.30 -5.99 -3.51
N GLU A 67 -10.42 -6.58 -4.33
CA GLU A 67 -9.37 -7.49 -3.87
C GLU A 67 -8.35 -6.77 -2.96
N GLN A 68 -7.86 -5.59 -3.38
CA GLN A 68 -6.95 -4.78 -2.58
C GLN A 68 -7.58 -4.30 -1.26
N LEU A 69 -8.83 -3.82 -1.29
CA LEU A 69 -9.53 -3.39 -0.07
C LEU A 69 -9.74 -4.55 0.90
N LYS A 70 -10.08 -5.74 0.39
CA LYS A 70 -10.24 -6.94 1.20
C LYS A 70 -8.90 -7.33 1.83
N GLU A 71 -7.83 -7.38 1.07
CA GLU A 71 -6.49 -7.70 1.58
C GLU A 71 -6.04 -6.73 2.66
N LEU A 72 -6.18 -5.41 2.43
CA LEU A 72 -5.81 -4.38 3.39
C LEU A 72 -6.67 -4.45 4.66
N SER A 73 -7.95 -4.81 4.54
CA SER A 73 -8.85 -5.01 5.68
C SER A 73 -8.49 -6.28 6.46
N ASP A 74 -8.19 -7.38 5.77
CA ASP A 74 -7.80 -8.65 6.39
C ASP A 74 -6.46 -8.51 7.14
N LYS A 75 -5.52 -7.70 6.63
CA LYS A 75 -4.27 -7.33 7.31
C LYS A 75 -4.46 -6.27 8.42
N GLY A 76 -5.65 -5.69 8.54
CA GLY A 76 -5.97 -4.68 9.54
C GLY A 76 -5.42 -3.28 9.26
N PHE A 77 -4.90 -3.02 8.06
CA PHE A 77 -4.38 -1.69 7.68
C PHE A 77 -5.48 -0.65 7.52
N ILE A 78 -6.68 -1.08 7.12
CA ILE A 78 -7.86 -0.22 6.95
C ILE A 78 -9.08 -0.82 7.66
N ARG A 79 -10.09 0.02 7.85
CA ARG A 79 -11.41 -0.40 8.33
C ARG A 79 -12.50 0.47 7.70
N PRO A 80 -13.75 0.00 7.62
CA PRO A 80 -14.87 0.85 7.25
C PRO A 80 -14.95 2.11 8.13
N SER A 81 -15.30 3.24 7.54
CA SER A 81 -15.47 4.51 8.25
C SER A 81 -16.66 5.31 7.71
N SER A 82 -17.24 6.16 8.56
CA SER A 82 -18.28 7.12 8.20
C SER A 82 -17.73 8.54 8.23
N SER A 83 -16.63 8.76 7.51
CA SER A 83 -15.95 10.06 7.46
C SER A 83 -16.72 11.04 6.57
N PRO A 84 -16.82 12.34 6.95
CA PRO A 84 -17.30 13.37 6.04
C PRO A 84 -16.27 13.72 4.93
N TRP A 85 -15.03 13.22 5.07
CA TRP A 85 -13.96 13.36 4.08
C TRP A 85 -13.93 12.14 3.15
N GLY A 86 -13.81 12.38 1.85
CA GLY A 86 -13.64 11.35 0.82
C GLY A 86 -12.54 11.73 -0.17
N ALA A 87 -11.64 10.79 -0.45
CA ALA A 87 -10.63 10.91 -1.49
C ALA A 87 -11.00 10.01 -2.67
N LEU A 88 -10.62 10.42 -3.88
CA LEU A 88 -10.85 9.63 -5.08
C LEU A 88 -9.77 8.56 -5.20
N VAL A 89 -10.16 7.37 -5.66
CA VAL A 89 -9.23 6.28 -5.97
C VAL A 89 -9.03 6.23 -7.48
N LEU A 90 -7.75 6.18 -7.88
CA LEU A 90 -7.32 6.01 -9.26
C LEU A 90 -6.42 4.78 -9.37
N PHE A 91 -6.43 4.14 -10.53
CA PHE A 91 -5.51 3.04 -10.83
C PHE A 91 -4.38 3.48 -11.75
N VAL A 92 -3.16 3.07 -11.38
CA VAL A 92 -1.97 3.26 -12.19
C VAL A 92 -1.46 1.89 -12.63
N LYS A 93 -1.38 1.68 -13.94
CA LYS A 93 -0.78 0.47 -14.51
C LYS A 93 0.74 0.49 -14.30
N LYS A 94 1.27 -0.57 -13.71
CA LYS A 94 2.71 -0.77 -13.50
C LYS A 94 3.36 -1.46 -14.71
N LYS A 95 4.69 -1.46 -14.73
CA LYS A 95 5.48 -2.04 -15.84
C LYS A 95 5.21 -3.53 -16.04
N ASP A 96 4.90 -4.24 -14.98
CA ASP A 96 4.51 -5.66 -14.96
C ASP A 96 3.06 -5.91 -15.40
N GLY A 97 2.30 -4.84 -15.70
CA GLY A 97 0.91 -4.92 -16.10
C GLY A 97 -0.10 -4.92 -14.94
N SER A 98 0.37 -4.99 -13.69
CA SER A 98 -0.49 -4.90 -12.50
C SER A 98 -1.06 -3.49 -12.31
N PHE A 99 -2.14 -3.38 -11.54
CA PHE A 99 -2.75 -2.11 -11.19
C PHE A 99 -2.43 -1.75 -9.75
N ARG A 100 -1.98 -0.52 -9.51
CA ARG A 100 -1.82 0.02 -8.16
C ARG A 100 -2.85 1.11 -7.90
N SER A 101 -3.61 0.97 -6.81
CA SER A 101 -4.48 2.05 -6.34
C SER A 101 -3.66 3.22 -5.77
N ALA A 102 -4.11 4.44 -6.08
CA ALA A 102 -3.61 5.68 -5.52
C ALA A 102 -4.80 6.55 -5.12
N SER A 103 -4.76 7.12 -3.91
CA SER A 103 -5.75 8.09 -3.45
C SER A 103 -5.29 9.51 -3.76
N THR A 104 -6.14 10.31 -4.40
CA THR A 104 -5.88 11.73 -4.66
C THR A 104 -6.91 12.62 -3.95
N ILE A 105 -6.43 13.75 -3.43
CA ILE A 105 -7.27 14.84 -2.94
C ILE A 105 -7.23 15.90 -4.04
N GLU A 106 -8.28 15.96 -4.85
CA GLU A 106 -8.44 17.05 -5.81
C GLU A 106 -9.05 18.25 -5.09
N ASN A 107 -8.32 19.37 -5.11
CA ASN A 107 -8.82 20.66 -4.61
C ASN A 107 -9.82 21.25 -5.61
#